data_AF-A0A485B626-F1
#
_entry.id   AF-A0A485B626-F1
#
_cell.length_a   1.000
_cell.length_b   1.000
_cell.length_c   1.000
_cell.angle_alpha   90.00
_cell.angle_beta   90.00
_cell.angle_gamma   90.00
#
_symmetry.space_group_name_H-M   'P 1'
#
loop_
_entity.id
_entity.type
_entity.pdbx_description
1 polymer ?
#
loop_
_entity_poly.entity_id
_entity_poly.type
_entity_poly.pdbx_seq_one_letter_code
_entity_poly.pdbx_strand_id
1 'polypeptide(L)'
;MAVEEVIEMQGLSLDPSSHRVMTGENPLDMGPTEFKLLHFFMTHPERVYSREQLLNHVWGTNVYVEDRTVDVHIRRLRKALEHSGHDRMVQTVRGTGYRFSARF
;
A
#
# COMPACT_ATOMS: atom_id res chain seq x y z
N MET A 1 14.20 -21.59 6.07
CA MET A 1 14.00 -20.13 5.95
C MET A 1 12.94 -19.95 4.88
N ALA A 2 11.79 -19.35 5.22
CA ALA A 2 10.80 -19.03 4.19
C ALA A 2 11.33 -17.83 3.40
N VAL A 3 11.47 -17.99 2.09
CA VAL A 3 11.79 -16.87 1.20
C VAL A 3 10.47 -16.13 1.00
N GLU A 4 10.40 -14.85 1.38
CA GLU A 4 9.21 -14.04 1.10
C GLU A 4 9.14 -13.83 -0.43
N GLU A 5 8.07 -14.32 -1.05
CA GLU A 5 7.88 -14.27 -2.50
C GLU A 5 7.57 -12.84 -2.97
N VAL A 6 8.04 -12.52 -4.18
CA VAL A 6 7.71 -11.25 -4.85
C VAL A 6 6.22 -11.25 -5.21
N ILE A 7 5.53 -10.17 -4.87
CA ILE A 7 4.10 -10.00 -5.13
C ILE A 7 3.94 -9.09 -6.36
N GLU A 8 3.19 -9.54 -7.36
CA GLU A 8 2.98 -8.81 -8.60
C GLU A 8 1.49 -8.61 -8.91
N MET A 9 1.11 -7.40 -9.29
CA MET A 9 -0.25 -7.05 -9.71
C MET A 9 -0.21 -5.95 -10.78
N GLN A 10 -0.78 -6.22 -11.96
CA GLN A 10 -0.89 -5.24 -13.06
C GLN A 10 0.45 -4.60 -13.49
N GLY A 11 1.57 -5.33 -13.37
CA GLY A 11 2.91 -4.84 -13.68
C GLY A 11 3.58 -4.03 -12.56
N LEU A 12 2.91 -3.85 -11.41
CA LEU A 12 3.51 -3.40 -10.15
C LEU A 12 4.01 -4.61 -9.37
N SER A 13 5.30 -4.65 -9.06
CA SER A 13 5.92 -5.70 -8.26
C SER A 13 6.47 -5.15 -6.95
N LEU A 14 6.31 -5.90 -5.86
CA LEU A 14 6.89 -5.61 -4.55
C LEU A 14 7.69 -6.83 -4.08
N ASP A 15 8.97 -6.63 -3.79
CA ASP A 15 9.86 -7.61 -3.20
C ASP A 15 10.06 -7.28 -1.70
N PRO A 16 9.46 -8.07 -0.79
CA PRO A 16 9.59 -7.87 0.65
C PRO A 16 11.02 -8.05 1.15
N SER A 17 11.79 -8.96 0.56
CA SER A 17 13.15 -9.30 1.01
C SER A 17 14.13 -8.17 0.72
N SER A 18 14.00 -7.54 -0.46
CA SER A 18 14.89 -6.44 -0.88
C SER A 18 14.31 -5.04 -0.64
N HIS A 19 13.10 -4.94 -0.09
CA HIS A 19 12.36 -3.67 0.08
C HIS A 19 12.22 -2.88 -1.23
N ARG A 20 12.07 -3.59 -2.35
CA ARG A 20 12.02 -2.98 -3.69
C ARG A 20 10.60 -2.96 -4.23
N VAL A 21 10.22 -1.83 -4.81
CA VAL A 21 8.97 -1.69 -5.58
C VAL A 21 9.35 -1.29 -7.00
N MET A 22 8.74 -1.93 -8.00
CA MET A 22 8.99 -1.63 -9.41
C MET A 22 7.70 -1.61 -10.21
N THR A 23 7.70 -0.86 -11.31
CA THR A 23 6.74 -1.00 -12.39
C THR A 23 7.47 -1.43 -13.65
N GLY A 24 7.29 -2.69 -14.06
CA GLY A 24 8.16 -3.32 -15.05
C GLY A 24 9.61 -3.26 -14.59
N GLU A 25 10.47 -2.55 -15.33
CA GLU A 25 11.90 -2.37 -14.98
C GLU A 25 12.19 -1.08 -14.19
N ASN A 26 11.19 -0.21 -13.99
CA ASN A 26 11.40 1.09 -13.35
C ASN A 26 11.20 1.00 -11.83
N PRO A 27 12.21 1.31 -11.00
CA PRO A 27 12.05 1.34 -9.54
C PRO A 27 11.16 2.51 -9.10
N LEU A 28 10.39 2.30 -8.03
CA LEU A 28 9.58 3.33 -7.38
C LEU A 28 10.07 3.56 -5.95
N ASP A 29 10.40 4.81 -5.65
CA ASP A 29 10.86 5.21 -4.31
C ASP A 29 9.68 5.59 -3.41
N MET A 30 9.66 5.05 -2.19
CA MET A 30 8.69 5.41 -1.17
C MET A 30 9.26 5.22 0.24
N GLY A 31 8.65 5.89 1.22
CA GLY A 31 9.02 5.74 2.61
C GLY A 31 8.69 4.35 3.16
N PRO A 32 9.26 3.98 4.33
CA PRO A 32 9.05 2.65 4.92
C PRO A 32 7.58 2.38 5.27
N THR A 33 6.83 3.42 5.63
CA THR A 33 5.41 3.29 5.97
C THR A 33 4.55 3.11 4.71
N GLU A 34 4.82 3.87 3.65
CA GLU A 34 4.17 3.67 2.35
C GLU A 34 4.47 2.27 1.79
N PHE A 35 5.70 1.78 1.94
CA PHE A 35 6.08 0.42 1.56
C PHE A 35 5.25 -0.63 2.31
N LYS A 36 5.18 -0.54 3.65
CA LYS A 36 4.36 -1.45 4.46
C LYS A 36 2.88 -1.38 4.09
N LEU A 37 2.37 -0.19 3.82
CA LEU A 37 0.98 0.02 3.41
C LEU A 37 0.70 -0.61 2.04
N LEU A 38 1.61 -0.45 1.08
CA LEU A 38 1.51 -1.09 -0.23
C LEU A 38 1.59 -2.61 -0.12
N HIS A 39 2.54 -3.14 0.67
CA HIS A 39 2.66 -4.57 0.93
C HIS A 39 1.38 -5.15 1.52
N PHE A 40 0.81 -4.49 2.54
CA PHE A 40 -0.47 -4.87 3.13
C PHE A 40 -1.59 -4.90 2.09
N PHE A 41 -1.66 -3.89 1.22
CA PHE A 41 -2.68 -3.80 0.18
C PHE A 41 -2.53 -4.88 -0.90
N MET A 42 -1.31 -5.14 -1.38
CA MET A 42 -1.05 -6.14 -2.43
C MET A 42 -1.28 -7.58 -1.91
N THR A 43 -1.14 -7.81 -0.61
CA THR A 43 -1.47 -9.10 0.04
C THR A 43 -2.96 -9.23 0.37
N HIS A 44 -3.73 -8.13 0.32
CA HIS A 44 -5.17 -8.12 0.62
C HIS A 44 -6.00 -7.34 -0.44
N PRO A 45 -5.92 -7.74 -1.72
CA PRO A 45 -6.61 -7.04 -2.79
C PRO A 45 -8.13 -7.18 -2.67
N GLU A 46 -8.85 -6.24 -3.29
CA GLU A 46 -10.31 -6.17 -3.40
C GLU A 46 -11.09 -5.99 -2.09
N ARG A 47 -10.43 -6.08 -0.92
CA ARG A 47 -11.06 -5.87 0.39
C ARG A 47 -10.96 -4.41 0.86
N VAL A 48 -12.04 -3.93 1.46
CA VAL A 48 -12.10 -2.59 2.08
C VAL A 48 -11.61 -2.67 3.52
N TYR A 49 -10.73 -1.75 3.90
CA TYR A 49 -10.22 -1.58 5.26
C TYR A 49 -10.51 -0.18 5.78
N SER A 50 -10.97 -0.09 7.03
CA SER A 50 -11.11 1.17 7.75
C SER A 50 -9.74 1.76 8.12
N ARG A 51 -9.72 3.04 8.50
CA ARG A 51 -8.49 3.72 8.96
C ARG A 51 -7.92 3.02 10.19
N GLU A 52 -8.77 2.71 11.16
CA GLU A 52 -8.40 1.95 12.36
C GLU A 52 -7.80 0.58 12.02
N GLN A 53 -8.40 -0.16 11.07
CA GLN A 53 -7.83 -1.43 10.62
C GLN A 53 -6.45 -1.24 9.99
N LEU A 54 -6.27 -0.22 9.14
CA LEU A 54 -4.96 0.06 8.54
C LEU A 54 -3.91 0.49 9.59
N LEU A 55 -4.30 1.29 10.58
CA LEU A 55 -3.43 1.64 11.71
C LEU A 55 -2.94 0.38 12.43
N ASN A 56 -3.87 -0.50 12.80
CA ASN A 56 -3.55 -1.73 13.53
C ASN A 56 -2.61 -2.67 12.76
N HIS A 57 -2.79 -2.81 11.44
CA HIS A 57 -1.97 -3.72 10.63
C HIS A 57 -0.62 -3.14 10.21
N VAL A 58 -0.53 -1.82 9.96
CA VAL A 58 0.68 -1.20 9.38
C VAL A 58 1.56 -0.52 10.43
N TRP A 59 0.96 0.08 11.47
CA TRP A 59 1.67 0.72 12.58
C TRP A 59 1.75 -0.16 13.82
N GLY A 60 0.75 -1.01 14.05
CA GLY A 60 0.65 -1.88 15.22
C GLY A 60 -0.26 -1.31 16.31
N THR A 61 -0.67 -2.17 17.25
CA THR A 61 -1.72 -1.88 18.25
C THR A 61 -1.31 -0.91 19.35
N ASN A 62 -0.01 -0.65 19.52
CA ASN A 62 0.52 0.20 20.61
C ASN A 62 0.97 1.58 20.12
N VAL A 63 0.53 1.98 18.93
CA VAL A 63 0.89 3.25 18.32
C VAL A 63 -0.26 4.24 18.51
N TYR A 64 -0.05 5.26 19.34
CA TYR A 64 -0.98 6.38 19.53
C TYR A 64 -0.88 7.35 18.36
N VAL A 65 -1.50 6.99 17.25
CA VAL A 65 -1.52 7.79 16.02
C VAL A 65 -2.97 7.98 15.59
N GLU A 66 -3.32 9.22 15.22
CA GLU A 66 -4.67 9.55 14.78
C GLU A 66 -4.98 8.96 13.40
N ASP A 67 -6.26 8.67 13.16
CA ASP A 67 -6.84 8.26 11.88
C ASP A 67 -6.38 9.12 10.68
N ARG A 68 -6.16 10.42 10.91
CA ARG A 68 -5.68 11.36 9.88
C ARG A 68 -4.28 11.05 9.37
N THR A 69 -3.48 10.33 10.13
CA THR A 69 -2.15 9.89 9.68
C THR A 69 -2.27 8.88 8.54
N VAL A 70 -3.28 8.02 8.56
CA VAL A 70 -3.56 7.11 7.43
C VAL A 70 -3.81 7.91 6.15
N ASP A 71 -4.60 8.99 6.23
CA ASP A 71 -4.88 9.84 5.06
C ASP A 71 -3.60 10.44 4.46
N VAL A 72 -2.67 10.89 5.31
CA VAL A 72 -1.36 11.43 4.89
C VAL A 72 -0.53 10.38 4.16
N HIS A 73 -0.44 9.18 4.71
CA HIS A 73 0.34 8.09 4.10
C HIS A 73 -0.33 7.52 2.85
N ILE A 74 -1.67 7.49 2.76
CA ILE A 74 -2.38 7.18 1.52
C ILE A 74 -2.05 8.20 0.43
N ARG A 75 -2.03 9.50 0.77
CA ARG A 75 -1.66 10.55 -0.18
C ARG A 75 -0.22 10.40 -0.68
N ARG A 76 0.71 10.10 0.22
CA ARG A 76 2.13 9.87 -0.13
C ARG A 76 2.31 8.63 -0.98
N LEU A 77 1.64 7.52 -0.62
CA LEU A 77 1.64 6.30 -1.42
C LEU A 77 1.12 6.55 -2.84
N ARG A 78 -0.04 7.19 -2.98
CA ARG A 78 -0.57 7.58 -4.29
C ARG A 78 0.42 8.45 -5.08
N LYS A 79 1.07 9.42 -4.42
CA LYS A 79 2.07 10.27 -5.07
C LYS A 79 3.28 9.48 -5.60
N ALA A 80 3.74 8.47 -4.85
CA ALA A 80 4.83 7.59 -5.28
C ALA A 80 4.42 6.72 -6.49
N LEU A 81 3.16 6.31 -6.56
CA LEU A 81 2.62 5.48 -7.64
C LEU A 81 2.10 6.28 -8.86
N GLU A 82 2.01 7.60 -8.77
CA GLU A 82 1.35 8.46 -9.77
C GLU A 82 2.05 8.38 -11.15
N HIS A 83 3.38 8.42 -11.17
CA HIS A 83 4.15 8.40 -12.42
C HIS A 83 3.98 7.08 -13.20
N SER A 84 3.68 5.99 -12.50
CA SER A 84 3.41 4.69 -13.12
C SER A 84 1.93 4.44 -13.39
N GLY A 85 1.02 5.35 -12.98
CA GLY A 85 -0.43 5.21 -13.12
C GLY A 85 -1.09 4.20 -12.15
N HIS A 86 -0.32 3.63 -11.22
CA HIS A 86 -0.81 2.63 -10.26
C HIS A 86 -1.48 3.28 -9.03
N ASP A 87 -1.42 4.60 -8.90
CA ASP A 87 -2.10 5.36 -7.85
C ASP A 87 -3.62 5.11 -7.84
N ARG A 88 -4.19 4.85 -9.03
CA ARG A 88 -5.62 4.51 -9.23
C ARG A 88 -6.04 3.21 -8.57
N MET A 89 -5.10 2.29 -8.33
CA MET A 89 -5.38 1.04 -7.63
C MET A 89 -5.67 1.28 -6.15
N VAL A 90 -5.12 2.34 -5.56
CA VAL A 90 -5.41 2.75 -4.18
C VAL A 90 -6.69 3.57 -4.17
N GLN A 91 -7.82 2.95 -3.87
CA GLN A 91 -9.16 3.54 -3.98
C GLN A 91 -9.71 4.02 -2.63
N THR A 92 -10.42 5.16 -2.66
CA THR A 92 -11.17 5.64 -1.50
C THR A 92 -12.59 5.07 -1.53
N VAL A 93 -12.99 4.38 -0.47
CA VAL A 93 -14.38 3.98 -0.23
C VAL A 93 -14.98 4.98 0.74
N ARG A 94 -15.76 5.94 0.20
CA ARG A 94 -16.30 7.08 0.96
C ARG A 94 -17.07 6.61 2.20
N GLY A 95 -16.74 7.17 3.36
CA GLY A 95 -17.37 6.83 4.65
C GLY A 95 -16.86 5.54 5.30
N THR A 96 -16.06 4.72 4.61
CA THR A 96 -15.58 3.43 5.14
C THR A 96 -14.06 3.38 5.29
N GLY A 97 -13.30 3.75 4.25
CA GLY A 97 -11.85 3.65 4.27
C GLY A 97 -11.24 3.48 2.88
N TYR A 98 -10.35 2.51 2.73
CA TYR A 98 -9.54 2.32 1.53
C TYR A 98 -9.54 0.88 1.06
N ARG A 99 -9.31 0.68 -0.24
CA ARG A 99 -9.16 -0.62 -0.88
C ARG A 99 -8.07 -0.55 -1.93
N PHE A 100 -7.39 -1.66 -2.14
CA PHE A 100 -6.53 -1.86 -3.31
C PHE A 100 -7.25 -2.73 -4.35
N SER A 101 -7.38 -2.26 -5.58
CA SER A 101 -8.11 -2.98 -6.62
C SER A 101 -7.49 -2.79 -8.00
N ALA A 102 -7.47 -3.87 -8.79
CA ALA A 102 -7.04 -3.81 -10.19
C ALA A 102 -8.15 -3.29 -11.13
N ARG A 103 -9.36 -3.03 -10.62
CA ARG A 103 -10.51 -2.55 -11.39
C ARG A 103 -10.75 -1.08 -11.09
N PHE A 104 -10.46 -0.18 -12.04
CA PHE A 104 -10.63 1.26 -11.91
C PHE A 104 -11.00 1.92 -13.24
#